data_AF-A0A7S4MU70-F1
#
_entry.id   AF-A0A7S4MU70-F1
#
_cell.length_a   1.000
_cell.length_b   1.000
_cell.length_c   1.000
_cell.angle_alpha   90.00
_cell.angle_beta   90.00
_cell.angle_gamma   90.00
#
_symmetry.space_group_name_H-M   'P 1'
#
loop_
_entity.id
_entity.type
_entity.pdbx_description
1 polymer ?
#
loop_
_entity_poly.entity_id
_entity_poly.type
_entity_poly.pdbx_seq_one_letter_code
_entity_poly.pdbx_strand_id
1 'polypeptide(L)'
;MLSCAGFLLMIIRFIKVGVPWYEIIVRGLDLYTIAIPPALPIALTIGTVFSVDRLKKKSISCIAPSRVNLAGLVETFCFDKTGTLTEDGLDVKSVRPSLGNPAIFTPECPDISSLASPELMKVLTSCHSLALLGDSLVG
;
A
#
# COMPACT_ATOMS: atom_id res chain seq x y z
N MET A 1 -36.00 4.53 6.47
CA MET A 1 -37.25 4.30 7.22
C MET A 1 -38.23 5.47 7.14
N LEU A 2 -37.79 6.72 7.38
CA LEU A 2 -38.66 7.90 7.25
C LEU A 2 -39.30 8.06 5.85
N SER A 3 -38.52 7.85 4.79
CA SER A 3 -39.00 8.00 3.40
C SER A 3 -40.08 6.97 3.05
N CYS A 4 -39.92 5.71 3.48
CA CYS A 4 -40.91 4.65 3.22
C CYS A 4 -42.22 4.92 3.95
N ALA A 5 -42.16 5.35 5.22
CA ALA A 5 -43.35 5.70 6.00
C ALA A 5 -44.06 6.94 5.43
N GLY A 6 -43.30 7.95 4.99
CA GLY A 6 -43.82 9.14 4.31
C GLY A 6 -44.54 8.78 3.01
N PHE A 7 -43.97 7.87 2.20
CA PHE A 7 -44.57 7.42 0.95
C PHE A 7 -45.88 6.65 1.17
N LEU A 8 -45.93 5.79 2.19
CA LEU A 8 -47.12 5.00 2.54
C LEU A 8 -48.28 5.90 3.02
N LEU A 9 -48.00 6.86 3.90
CA LEU A 9 -48.98 7.85 4.33
C LEU A 9 -49.48 8.72 3.17
N MET A 10 -48.57 9.07 2.25
CA MET A 10 -48.88 9.88 1.09
C MET A 10 -49.83 9.16 0.10
N ILE A 11 -49.59 7.88 -0.17
CA ILE A 11 -50.47 7.05 -1.01
C ILE A 11 -51.87 6.97 -0.41
N ILE A 12 -51.98 6.70 0.91
CA ILE A 12 -53.27 6.63 1.61
C ILE A 12 -54.01 7.96 1.50
N ARG A 13 -53.30 9.08 1.65
CA ARG A 13 -53.88 10.43 1.53
C ARG A 13 -54.31 10.74 0.10
N PHE A 14 -53.55 10.31 -0.91
CA PHE A 14 -53.88 10.55 -2.31
C PHE A 14 -55.10 9.76 -2.78
N ILE A 15 -55.26 8.52 -2.32
CA ILE A 15 -56.48 7.73 -2.58
C ILE A 15 -57.70 8.42 -1.96
N LYS A 16 -57.57 8.98 -0.76
CA LYS A 16 -58.67 9.72 -0.10
C LYS A 16 -59.02 11.05 -0.77
N VAL A 17 -58.08 11.69 -1.46
CA VAL A 17 -58.24 13.02 -2.08
C VAL A 17 -58.60 12.93 -3.57
N GLY A 18 -58.51 11.74 -4.19
CA GLY A 18 -58.93 11.52 -5.58
C GLY A 18 -57.99 12.14 -6.63
N VAL A 19 -56.70 12.24 -6.30
CA VAL A 19 -55.71 12.93 -7.15
C VAL A 19 -55.33 12.06 -8.36
N PRO A 20 -55.13 12.66 -9.55
CA PRO A 20 -54.70 11.94 -10.74
C PRO A 20 -53.33 11.26 -10.58
N TRP A 21 -53.19 10.10 -11.23
CA TRP A 21 -52.04 9.20 -11.11
C TRP A 21 -50.69 9.84 -11.46
N TYR A 22 -50.64 10.80 -12.38
CA TYR A 22 -49.39 11.48 -12.77
C TYR A 22 -48.76 12.24 -11.61
N GLU A 23 -49.57 12.82 -10.73
CA GLU A 23 -49.10 13.64 -9.61
C GLU A 23 -48.46 12.75 -8.52
N ILE A 24 -49.00 11.55 -8.34
CA ILE A 24 -48.47 10.53 -7.43
C ILE A 24 -47.07 10.09 -7.89
N ILE A 25 -46.89 9.89 -9.20
CA ILE A 25 -45.59 9.50 -9.78
C ILE A 25 -44.55 10.61 -9.62
N VAL A 26 -44.89 11.85 -9.97
CA VAL A 26 -43.96 13.00 -9.87
C VAL A 26 -43.50 13.19 -8.42
N ARG A 27 -44.41 13.11 -7.45
CA ARG A 27 -44.04 13.24 -6.03
C ARG A 27 -43.24 12.06 -5.50
N GLY A 28 -43.43 10.86 -6.04
CA GLY A 28 -42.60 9.71 -5.70
C GLY A 28 -41.16 9.84 -6.21
N LEU A 29 -40.98 10.37 -7.41
CA LEU A 29 -39.65 10.65 -7.96
C LEU A 29 -38.93 11.73 -7.14
N ASP A 30 -39.63 12.78 -6.72
CA ASP A 30 -39.06 13.86 -5.89
C ASP A 30 -38.53 13.33 -4.55
N LEU A 31 -39.32 12.48 -3.87
CA LEU A 31 -38.90 11.82 -2.63
C LEU A 31 -37.68 10.92 -2.83
N TYR A 32 -37.60 10.19 -3.95
CA TYR A 32 -36.46 9.35 -4.29
C TYR A 32 -35.19 10.20 -4.50
N THR A 33 -35.29 11.30 -5.24
CA THR A 33 -34.15 12.21 -5.48
C THR A 33 -33.65 12.90 -4.23
N ILE A 34 -34.53 13.17 -3.25
CA ILE A 34 -34.14 13.69 -1.94
C ILE A 34 -33.46 12.60 -1.10
N ALA A 35 -33.98 11.37 -1.12
CA ALA A 35 -33.44 10.26 -0.34
C ALA A 35 -32.08 9.77 -0.85
N ILE A 36 -31.90 9.75 -2.17
CA ILE A 36 -30.67 9.31 -2.83
C ILE A 36 -30.26 10.41 -3.81
N PRO A 37 -29.57 11.46 -3.34
CA PRO A 37 -29.12 12.52 -4.22
C PRO A 37 -28.13 11.93 -5.23
N PRO A 38 -28.35 12.10 -6.54
CA PRO A 38 -27.48 11.55 -7.58
C PRO A 38 -26.05 12.14 -7.52
N ALA A 39 -25.86 13.27 -6.83
CA ALA A 39 -24.56 13.91 -6.62
C ALA A 39 -23.63 13.10 -5.70
N LEU A 40 -24.16 12.28 -4.79
CA LEU A 40 -23.36 11.55 -3.80
C LEU A 40 -22.41 10.51 -4.42
N PRO A 41 -22.87 9.59 -5.30
CA PRO A 41 -21.96 8.65 -5.98
C PRO A 41 -20.97 9.35 -6.92
N ILE A 42 -21.37 10.47 -7.53
CA ILE A 42 -20.52 11.27 -8.41
C ILE A 42 -19.36 11.88 -7.60
N ALA A 43 -19.66 12.50 -6.46
CA ALA A 43 -18.66 13.11 -5.58
C ALA A 43 -17.62 12.07 -5.09
N LEU A 44 -18.07 10.88 -4.69
CA LEU A 44 -17.18 9.79 -4.31
C LEU A 44 -16.25 9.38 -5.46
N THR A 45 -16.79 9.26 -6.66
CA THR A 45 -16.02 8.87 -7.85
C THR A 45 -14.96 9.92 -8.18
N ILE A 46 -15.32 11.20 -8.24
CA ILE A 46 -14.39 12.30 -8.50
C ILE A 46 -13.28 12.34 -7.44
N GLY A 47 -13.64 12.17 -6.16
CA GLY A 47 -12.68 12.10 -5.06
C GLY A 47 -11.67 10.98 -5.22
N THR A 48 -12.11 9.79 -5.65
CA THR A 48 -11.18 8.66 -5.91
C THR A 48 -10.25 8.91 -7.09
N VAL A 49 -10.76 9.47 -8.19
CA VAL A 49 -9.95 9.76 -9.39
C VAL A 49 -8.87 10.81 -9.06
N PHE A 50 -9.24 11.87 -8.36
CA PHE A 50 -8.28 12.90 -7.94
C PHE A 50 -7.21 12.33 -7.00
N SER A 51 -7.60 11.42 -6.09
CA SER A 51 -6.66 10.76 -5.18
C SER A 51 -5.68 9.85 -5.92
N VAL A 52 -6.16 9.08 -6.91
CA VAL A 52 -5.30 8.23 -7.76
C VAL A 52 -4.33 9.07 -8.60
N ASP A 53 -4.79 10.18 -9.19
CA ASP A 53 -3.91 11.10 -9.93
C ASP A 53 -2.78 11.66 -9.05
N ARG A 54 -3.11 12.05 -7.82
CA ARG A 54 -2.13 12.51 -6.83
C ARG A 54 -1.12 11.43 -6.44
N LEU A 55 -1.55 10.16 -6.31
CA LEU A 55 -0.67 9.03 -6.02
C LEU A 55 0.25 8.72 -7.20
N LYS A 56 -0.27 8.80 -8.42
CA LYS A 56 0.52 8.56 -9.65
C LYS A 56 1.66 9.57 -9.80
N LYS A 57 1.45 10.83 -9.43
CA LYS A 57 2.51 11.86 -9.37
C LYS A 57 3.65 11.52 -8.39
N LYS A 58 3.43 10.58 -7.46
CA LYS A 58 4.44 10.06 -6.53
C LYS A 58 4.96 8.67 -6.93
N SER A 59 4.79 8.28 -8.20
CA SER A 59 5.16 6.95 -8.71
C SER A 59 4.42 5.78 -8.04
N ILE A 60 3.28 6.03 -7.39
CA ILE A 60 2.42 4.98 -6.82
C ILE A 60 1.27 4.73 -7.79
N SER A 61 1.22 3.54 -8.39
CA SER A 61 0.15 3.16 -9.30
C SER A 61 -0.93 2.35 -8.57
N CYS A 62 -2.20 2.72 -8.78
CA CYS A 62 -3.34 2.01 -8.20
C CYS A 62 -4.09 1.23 -9.30
N ILE A 63 -4.19 -0.09 -9.16
CA ILE A 63 -4.93 -0.95 -10.08
C ILE A 63 -6.45 -0.86 -9.82
N ALA A 64 -6.84 -0.70 -8.55
CA ALA A 64 -8.23 -0.64 -8.12
C ALA A 64 -8.50 0.66 -7.35
N PRO A 65 -9.09 1.70 -7.98
CA PRO A 65 -9.36 3.00 -7.34
C PRO A 65 -10.24 2.93 -6.08
N SER A 66 -11.15 1.95 -6.01
CA SER A 66 -12.00 1.72 -4.83
C SER A 66 -11.19 1.41 -3.56
N ARG A 67 -10.00 0.81 -3.69
CA ARG A 67 -9.12 0.49 -2.55
C ARG A 67 -8.49 1.73 -1.90
N VAL A 68 -8.43 2.86 -2.61
CA VAL A 68 -7.86 4.11 -2.06
C VAL A 68 -8.69 4.59 -0.86
N ASN A 69 -10.01 4.43 -0.91
CA ASN A 69 -10.88 4.79 0.22
C ASN A 69 -10.71 3.85 1.41
N LEU A 70 -10.42 2.56 1.16
CA LEU A 70 -10.17 1.57 2.22
C LEU A 70 -8.82 1.78 2.91
N ALA A 71 -7.84 2.35 2.20
CA ALA A 71 -6.50 2.59 2.77
C ALA A 71 -6.53 3.52 4.00
N GLY A 72 -7.53 4.41 4.11
CA GLY A 72 -7.72 5.26 5.29
C GLY A 72 -8.33 4.54 6.50
N LEU A 73 -8.78 3.30 6.34
CA LEU A 73 -9.37 2.48 7.40
C LEU A 73 -8.40 1.40 7.90
N VAL A 74 -7.16 1.37 7.40
CA VAL A 74 -6.17 0.35 7.77
C VAL A 74 -5.60 0.66 9.15
N GLU A 75 -5.72 -0.29 10.07
CA GLU A 75 -5.22 -0.18 11.45
C GLU A 75 -3.92 -0.95 11.69
N THR A 76 -3.56 -1.89 10.81
CA THR A 76 -2.38 -2.75 10.96
C THR A 76 -1.64 -2.87 9.64
N PHE A 77 -0.31 -2.75 9.71
CA PHE A 77 0.58 -2.94 8.57
C PHE A 77 1.41 -4.21 8.77
N CYS A 78 1.29 -5.14 7.83
CA CYS A 78 2.14 -6.32 7.76
C CYS A 78 3.20 -6.07 6.69
N PHE A 79 4.47 -6.13 7.07
CA PHE A 79 5.58 -5.99 6.13
C PHE A 79 6.14 -7.36 5.81
N ASP A 80 6.35 -7.63 4.52
CA ASP A 80 7.16 -8.76 4.11
C ASP A 80 8.65 -8.42 4.31
N LYS A 81 9.49 -9.44 4.51
CA LYS A 81 10.92 -9.24 4.77
C LYS A 81 11.70 -9.10 3.46
N THR A 82 11.75 -10.18 2.70
CA THR A 82 12.61 -10.30 1.51
C THR A 82 12.01 -9.52 0.34
N GLY A 83 12.81 -8.71 -0.35
CA GLY A 83 12.35 -7.84 -1.43
C GLY A 83 11.47 -6.66 -0.99
N THR A 84 11.27 -6.44 0.31
CA THR A 84 10.48 -5.32 0.86
C THR A 84 11.23 -4.55 1.95
N LEU A 85 11.52 -5.17 3.10
CA LEU A 85 12.33 -4.56 4.16
C LEU A 85 13.83 -4.75 3.92
N THR A 86 14.19 -5.86 3.29
CA THR A 86 15.57 -6.15 2.88
C THR A 86 15.65 -6.21 1.37
N GLU A 87 16.77 -5.74 0.83
CA GLU A 87 17.10 -5.93 -0.57
C GLU A 87 17.31 -7.41 -0.88
N ASP A 88 17.13 -7.78 -2.14
CA ASP A 88 17.46 -9.12 -2.62
C ASP A 88 18.98 -9.20 -2.81
N GLY A 89 19.67 -9.62 -1.75
CA GLY A 89 21.12 -9.75 -1.73
C GLY A 89 21.65 -10.01 -0.33
N LEU A 90 22.90 -10.43 -0.26
CA LEU A 90 23.65 -10.51 0.99
C LEU A 90 24.83 -9.55 0.88
N ASP A 91 24.98 -8.69 1.87
CA ASP A 91 26.12 -7.77 1.99
C ASP A 91 26.92 -8.08 3.26
N VAL A 92 28.24 -7.89 3.19
CA VAL A 92 29.14 -8.15 4.30
C VAL A 92 29.08 -6.99 5.28
N LYS A 93 28.40 -7.21 6.41
CA LYS A 93 28.19 -6.16 7.43
C LYS A 93 29.44 -5.82 8.25
N SER A 94 30.16 -6.83 8.74
CA SER A 94 31.33 -6.63 9.61
C SER A 94 32.19 -7.90 9.69
N VAL A 95 33.44 -7.72 10.10
CA VAL A 95 34.40 -8.80 10.32
C VAL A 95 34.76 -8.88 11.81
N ARG A 96 34.81 -10.08 12.36
CA ARG A 96 35.25 -10.34 13.74
C ARG A 96 36.49 -11.24 13.73
N PRO A 97 37.71 -10.69 13.72
CA PRO A 97 38.91 -11.51 13.78
C PRO A 97 39.00 -12.26 15.12
N SER A 98 39.62 -13.44 15.10
CA SER A 98 40.02 -14.14 16.32
C SER A 98 41.52 -13.93 16.51
N LEU A 99 41.89 -12.96 17.33
CA LEU A 99 43.28 -12.70 17.71
C LEU A 99 43.57 -13.33 19.07
N GLY A 100 44.52 -14.28 19.12
CA GLY A 100 44.94 -14.94 20.35
C GLY A 100 44.28 -16.30 20.57
N ASN A 101 43.48 -16.45 21.63
CA ASN A 101 42.84 -17.72 21.97
C ASN A 101 41.73 -18.05 20.96
N PRO A 102 41.75 -19.20 20.25
CA PRO A 102 40.82 -19.52 19.16
C PRO A 102 39.33 -19.58 19.54
N ALA A 103 39.00 -19.43 20.82
CA ALA A 103 37.62 -19.42 21.32
C ALA A 103 37.05 -18.02 21.59
N ILE A 104 37.82 -16.94 21.39
CA ILE A 104 37.39 -15.57 21.70
C ILE A 104 37.41 -14.71 20.43
N PHE A 105 36.25 -14.17 20.06
CA PHE A 105 36.11 -13.20 18.99
C PHE A 105 36.35 -11.78 19.51
N THR A 106 37.05 -10.95 18.73
CA THR A 106 37.15 -9.52 19.02
C THR A 106 35.82 -8.80 18.75
N PRO A 107 35.64 -7.56 19.25
CA PRO A 107 34.53 -6.71 18.82
C PRO A 107 34.42 -6.59 17.29
N GLU A 108 33.20 -6.32 16.83
CA GLU A 108 32.93 -6.11 15.40
C GLU A 108 33.77 -4.99 14.83
N CYS A 109 34.45 -5.29 13.72
CA CYS A 109 35.08 -4.30 12.87
C CYS A 109 34.13 -4.04 11.69
N PRO A 110 33.38 -2.92 11.70
CA PRO A 110 32.41 -2.61 10.64
C PRO A 110 33.10 -2.22 9.33
N ASP A 111 34.33 -1.69 9.39
CA ASP A 111 35.08 -1.27 8.23
C ASP A 111 36.24 -2.23 7.95
N ILE A 112 36.11 -3.01 6.87
CA ILE A 112 37.10 -3.99 6.41
C ILE A 112 38.42 -3.32 6.03
N SER A 113 38.42 -2.03 5.67
CA SER A 113 39.65 -1.28 5.36
C SER A 113 40.46 -0.93 6.61
N SER A 114 39.80 -0.83 7.77
CA SER A 114 40.42 -0.59 9.08
C SER A 114 40.93 -1.86 9.75
N LEU A 115 40.83 -3.00 9.06
CA LEU A 115 41.22 -4.31 9.56
C LEU A 115 42.74 -4.35 9.79
N ALA A 116 43.14 -4.35 11.06
CA ALA A 116 44.55 -4.27 11.46
C ALA A 116 45.41 -5.49 11.03
N SER A 117 44.80 -6.60 10.60
CA SER A 117 45.51 -7.82 10.20
C SER A 117 45.58 -7.96 8.66
N PRO A 118 46.75 -7.71 8.03
CA PRO A 118 46.92 -7.86 6.58
C PRO A 118 46.79 -9.32 6.12
N GLU A 119 46.97 -10.30 7.01
CA GLU A 119 46.82 -11.72 6.68
C GLU A 119 45.36 -12.10 6.41
N LEU A 120 44.41 -11.59 7.21
CA LEU A 120 42.98 -11.88 7.03
C LEU A 120 42.46 -11.31 5.70
N MET A 121 42.92 -10.12 5.32
CA MET A 121 42.60 -9.52 4.02
C MET A 121 43.12 -10.38 2.85
N LYS A 122 44.35 -10.93 2.98
CA LYS A 122 44.90 -11.85 1.96
C LYS A 122 44.10 -13.14 1.83
N VAL A 123 43.63 -13.72 2.94
CA VAL A 123 42.80 -14.93 2.90
C VAL A 123 41.46 -14.63 2.24
N LEU A 124 40.78 -13.54 2.61
CA LEU A 124 39.49 -13.15 2.03
C LEU A 124 39.57 -12.89 0.51
N THR A 125 40.70 -12.35 0.03
CA THR A 125 40.91 -12.04 -1.39
C THR A 125 41.50 -13.19 -2.21
N SER A 126 42.09 -14.22 -1.57
CA SER A 126 42.66 -15.39 -2.28
C SER A 126 41.77 -16.63 -2.24
N CYS A 127 40.93 -16.78 -1.23
CA CYS A 127 40.06 -17.93 -1.04
C CYS A 127 38.64 -17.70 -1.59
N HIS A 128 38.52 -17.29 -2.85
CA HIS A 128 37.23 -17.18 -3.54
C HIS A 128 37.27 -17.80 -4.94
N SER A 129 36.12 -18.23 -5.47
CA SER A 129 35.98 -18.78 -6.83
C SER A 129 35.64 -17.72 -7.89
N LEU A 130 35.50 -16.45 -7.50
CA LEU A 130 35.27 -15.35 -8.43
C LEU A 130 36.45 -15.21 -9.41
N ALA A 131 36.15 -15.17 -10.69
CA ALA A 131 37.08 -15.01 -11.80
C ALA A 131 36.60 -13.90 -12.74
N LEU A 132 37.53 -13.23 -13.41
CA LEU A 132 37.21 -12.22 -14.42
C LEU A 132 37.25 -12.87 -15.81
N LEU A 133 36.11 -12.94 -16.48
CA LEU A 133 35.98 -13.43 -17.86
C LEU A 133 35.64 -12.24 -18.77
N GLY A 134 36.64 -11.78 -19.53
CA GLY A 134 36.53 -10.55 -20.31
C GLY A 134 36.41 -9.33 -19.40
N ASP A 135 35.26 -8.65 -19.47
CA ASP A 135 34.93 -7.49 -18.63
C ASP A 135 33.86 -7.82 -17.56
N SER A 136 33.61 -9.11 -17.33
CA SER A 136 32.57 -9.59 -16.41
C SER A 136 33.13 -10.50 -15.32
N LEU A 137 32.73 -10.25 -14.07
CA LEU A 137 33.02 -11.13 -12.93
C LEU A 137 32.05 -12.31 -12.95
N VAL A 138 32.58 -13.53 -12.81
CA VAL A 138 31.85 -14.80 -12.76
C VAL A 138 32.34 -15.61 -11.58
N GLY A 139 31.42 -16.09 -10.75
CA GLY A 139 31.74 -16.90 -9.58
C GLY A 139 30.52 -17.24 -8.76
#